data_AF-A0A928W3S9-F1
#
_entry.id   AF-A0A928W3S9-F1
#
_cell.length_a   1.000
_cell.length_b   1.000
_cell.length_c   1.000
_cell.angle_alpha   90.00
_cell.angle_beta   90.00
_cell.angle_gamma   90.00
#
_symmetry.space_group_name_H-M   'P 1'
#
loop_
_entity.id
_entity.type
_entity.pdbx_description
1 polymer ?
#
loop_
_entity_poly.entity_id
_entity_poly.type
_entity_poly.pdbx_seq_one_letter_code
_entity_poly.pdbx_strand_id
1 'polypeptide(L)'
;MSIVRKHDNEIPPMSEERAKEIQSMSDEDIDFSDIPELDEAFFKNAKLVKRQPNTEAISIRVDTETLEWFRATAKKHPEIRGYQTLINDVLRTYVTHQTNKNNDSQQFLT
;
A
#
# COMPACT_ATOMS: atom_id res chain seq x y z
N MET A 1 22.72 -7.62 2.68
CA MET A 1 22.17 -6.65 1.70
C MET A 1 21.54 -5.50 2.46
N SER A 2 21.92 -4.26 2.16
CA SER A 2 21.43 -3.06 2.84
C SER A 2 20.26 -2.47 2.02
N ILE A 3 19.07 -2.34 2.60
CA ILE A 3 17.93 -1.71 1.90
C ILE A 3 18.07 -0.20 2.02
N VAL A 4 18.35 0.47 0.90
CA VAL A 4 18.34 1.93 0.80
C VAL A 4 16.90 2.38 0.51
N ARG A 5 16.31 3.16 1.41
CA ARG A 5 15.00 3.78 1.19
C ARG A 5 15.21 5.22 0.72
N LYS A 6 14.52 5.61 -0.35
CA LYS A 6 14.45 6.97 -0.88
C LYS A 6 13.00 7.42 -0.86
N HIS A 7 12.75 8.63 -0.39
CA HIS A 7 11.43 9.25 -0.48
C HIS A 7 11.33 10.08 -1.77
N ASP A 8 10.14 10.20 -2.38
CA ASP A 8 9.95 10.96 -3.63
C ASP A 8 10.53 12.39 -3.56
N ASN A 9 10.44 13.04 -2.40
CA ASN A 9 10.98 14.38 -2.18
C ASN A 9 12.52 14.45 -2.14
N GLU A 10 13.21 13.31 -2.04
CA GLU A 10 14.67 13.20 -2.04
C GLU A 10 15.23 12.88 -3.42
N ILE A 11 14.35 12.63 -4.40
CA ILE A 11 14.72 12.37 -5.78
C ILE A 11 14.76 13.72 -6.50
N PRO A 12 15.94 14.19 -6.96
CA PRO A 12 16.01 15.42 -7.71
C PRO A 12 15.15 15.31 -8.98
N PRO A 13 14.49 16.40 -9.40
CA PRO A 13 13.77 16.39 -10.67
C PRO A 13 14.74 16.09 -11.81
N MET A 14 14.24 15.44 -12.87
CA MET A 14 15.05 15.18 -14.06
C MET A 14 15.61 16.49 -14.61
N SER A 15 16.89 16.50 -14.96
CA SER A 15 17.51 17.65 -15.63
C SER A 15 16.84 17.88 -17.00
N GLU A 16 16.66 19.15 -17.37
CA GLU A 16 16.09 19.53 -18.67
C GLU A 16 16.94 19.02 -19.85
N GLU A 17 18.25 18.96 -19.67
CA GLU A 17 19.19 18.44 -20.69
C GLU A 17 18.95 16.94 -20.92
N ARG A 18 18.79 16.18 -19.83
CA ARG A 18 18.50 14.74 -19.91
C ARG A 18 17.13 14.46 -20.52
N ALA A 19 16.14 15.29 -20.22
CA ALA A 19 14.82 15.17 -20.82
C ALA A 19 14.85 15.42 -22.34
N LYS A 20 15.62 16.42 -22.81
CA LYS A 20 15.79 16.70 -24.25
C LYS A 20 16.52 15.57 -24.97
N GLU A 21 17.57 15.03 -24.36
CA GLU A 21 18.34 13.90 -24.90
C GLU A 21 17.43 12.67 -25.13
N ILE A 22 16.62 12.31 -24.12
CA ILE A 22 15.67 11.19 -24.21
C ILE A 22 14.61 11.46 -25.28
N GLN A 23 14.11 12.70 -25.41
CA GLN A 23 13.12 13.05 -26.44
C GLN A 23 13.68 12.98 -27.87
N SER A 24 14.98 13.21 -28.04
CA SER A 24 15.64 13.15 -29.34
C SER A 24 16.15 11.76 -29.74
N MET A 25 16.15 10.80 -28.80
CA MET A 25 16.63 9.44 -29.02
C MET A 25 15.62 8.67 -29.87
N SER A 26 16.11 7.94 -30.87
CA SER A 26 15.26 7.05 -31.68
C SER A 26 15.12 5.68 -31.00
N ASP A 27 14.05 4.94 -31.32
CA ASP A 27 13.84 3.60 -30.77
C ASP A 27 14.97 2.62 -31.13
N GLU A 28 15.63 2.85 -32.27
CA GLU A 28 16.76 2.05 -32.76
C GLU A 28 18.03 2.22 -31.91
N ASP A 29 18.15 3.35 -31.20
CA ASP A 29 19.27 3.65 -30.32
C ASP A 29 19.07 3.07 -28.90
N ILE A 30 17.91 2.46 -28.62
CA ILE A 30 17.61 1.84 -27.32
C ILE A 30 18.37 0.52 -27.19
N ASP A 31 19.21 0.40 -26.16
CA ASP A 31 19.94 -0.81 -25.84
C ASP A 31 19.04 -1.82 -25.10
N PHE A 32 18.82 -3.00 -25.71
CA PHE A 32 18.05 -4.13 -25.15
C PHE A 32 18.94 -5.33 -24.77
N SER A 33 20.25 -5.13 -24.60
CA SER A 33 21.20 -6.22 -24.33
C SER A 33 20.97 -6.92 -22.98
N ASP A 34 20.37 -6.23 -22.00
CA ASP A 34 20.08 -6.74 -20.67
C ASP A 34 18.64 -7.24 -20.49
N ILE A 35 17.68 -6.63 -21.18
CA ILE A 35 16.25 -6.91 -21.05
C ILE A 35 15.62 -6.99 -22.44
N PRO A 36 14.94 -8.10 -22.80
CA PRO A 36 14.28 -8.23 -24.10
C PRO A 36 13.12 -7.25 -24.22
N GLU A 37 12.81 -6.87 -25.46
CA GLU A 37 11.67 -6.02 -25.79
C GLU A 37 10.33 -6.65 -25.33
N LEU A 38 9.41 -5.82 -24.84
CA LEU A 38 8.09 -6.27 -24.40
C LEU A 38 7.18 -6.48 -25.62
N ASP A 39 6.96 -7.74 -25.98
CA ASP A 39 6.14 -8.14 -27.13
C ASP A 39 4.71 -8.55 -26.76
N GLU A 40 3.87 -8.84 -27.76
CA GLU A 40 2.50 -9.32 -27.55
C GLU A 40 2.46 -10.64 -26.75
N ALA A 41 3.48 -11.48 -26.85
CA ALA A 41 3.57 -12.74 -26.12
C ALA A 41 3.76 -12.51 -24.61
N PHE A 42 4.51 -11.47 -24.22
CA PHE A 42 4.60 -10.99 -22.85
C PHE A 42 3.22 -10.56 -22.34
N PHE A 43 2.52 -9.69 -23.09
CA PHE A 43 1.21 -9.17 -22.67
C PHE A 43 0.11 -10.24 -22.66
N LYS A 44 0.19 -11.28 -23.50
CA LYS A 44 -0.75 -12.41 -23.51
C LYS A 44 -0.85 -13.14 -22.17
N ASN A 45 0.26 -13.19 -21.43
CA ASN A 45 0.34 -13.84 -20.12
C ASN A 45 0.33 -12.83 -18.95
N ALA A 46 0.36 -11.53 -19.24
CA ALA A 46 0.38 -10.49 -18.22
C ALA A 46 -0.94 -10.48 -17.43
N LYS A 47 -0.83 -10.62 -16.11
CA LYS A 47 -1.98 -10.51 -15.21
C LYS A 47 -2.08 -9.07 -14.71
N LEU A 48 -3.16 -8.39 -15.08
CA LEU A 48 -3.49 -7.09 -14.51
C LEU A 48 -3.83 -7.25 -13.03
N VAL A 49 -2.91 -6.88 -12.15
CA VAL A 49 -3.17 -6.79 -10.71
C VAL A 49 -3.93 -5.49 -10.47
N LYS A 50 -5.26 -5.52 -10.58
CA LYS A 50 -6.08 -4.45 -10.00
C LYS A 50 -5.88 -4.49 -8.49
N ARG A 51 -5.20 -3.49 -7.94
CA ARG A 51 -5.19 -3.26 -6.50
C ARG A 51 -6.62 -2.94 -6.09
N GLN A 52 -7.38 -3.94 -5.68
CA GLN A 52 -8.64 -3.68 -5.00
C GLN A 52 -8.29 -2.91 -3.72
N PRO A 53 -8.98 -1.81 -3.40
CA PRO A 53 -8.76 -1.14 -2.14
C PRO A 53 -9.15 -2.13 -1.04
N ASN A 54 -8.17 -2.56 -0.24
CA ASN A 54 -8.38 -3.47 0.89
C ASN A 54 -9.24 -2.84 2.02
N THR A 55 -9.69 -1.60 1.84
CA THR A 55 -10.42 -0.79 2.82
C THR A 55 -11.42 0.11 2.09
N GLU A 56 -12.67 0.13 2.55
CA GLU A 56 -13.70 1.04 2.08
C GLU A 56 -13.74 2.32 2.93
N ALA A 57 -13.88 3.48 2.27
CA ALA A 57 -13.99 4.77 2.95
C ALA A 57 -15.44 5.00 3.40
N ILE A 58 -15.72 4.79 4.68
CA ILE A 58 -17.04 5.01 5.28
C ILE A 58 -17.01 6.19 6.27
N SER A 59 -18.16 6.85 6.43
CA SER A 59 -18.35 7.88 7.45
C SER A 59 -19.00 7.28 8.69
N ILE A 60 -18.22 7.12 9.77
CA ILE A 60 -18.73 6.67 11.08
C ILE A 60 -18.65 7.82 12.08
N ARG A 61 -19.59 7.85 13.03
CA ARG A 61 -19.52 8.76 14.18
C ARG A 61 -18.73 8.07 15.30
N VAL A 62 -17.74 8.76 15.82
CA VAL A 62 -16.91 8.34 16.95
C VAL A 62 -16.88 9.50 17.94
N ASP A 63 -16.95 9.21 19.23
CA ASP A 63 -16.87 10.23 20.28
C ASP A 63 -15.56 11.02 20.20
N THR A 64 -15.63 12.32 20.48
CA THR A 64 -14.51 13.25 20.35
C THR A 64 -13.30 12.81 21.19
N GLU A 65 -13.52 12.44 22.44
CA GLU A 65 -12.46 11.99 23.36
C GLU A 65 -11.74 10.73 22.84
N THR A 66 -12.51 9.78 22.31
CA THR A 66 -11.96 8.54 21.73
C THR A 66 -11.14 8.85 20.49
N LEU A 67 -11.64 9.73 19.60
CA LEU A 67 -10.92 10.14 18.40
C LEU A 67 -9.61 10.88 18.75
N GLU A 68 -9.63 11.76 19.74
CA GLU A 68 -8.45 12.47 20.23
C GLU A 68 -7.40 11.51 20.80
N TRP A 69 -7.84 10.52 21.58
CA TRP A 69 -6.96 9.47 22.08
C TRP A 69 -6.27 8.73 20.94
N PHE A 70 -7.00 8.27 19.91
CA PHE A 70 -6.42 7.59 18.75
C PHE A 70 -5.43 8.47 17.99
N ARG A 71 -5.71 9.77 17.84
CA ARG A 71 -4.81 10.74 17.22
C ARG A 71 -3.52 10.92 18.02
N ALA A 72 -3.63 11.04 19.34
CA ALA A 72 -2.47 11.18 20.22
C ALA A 72 -1.62 9.90 20.23
N THR A 73 -2.25 8.73 20.30
CA THR A 73 -1.56 7.44 20.27
C THR A 73 -0.83 7.23 18.95
N ALA A 74 -1.49 7.44 17.80
CA ALA A 74 -0.83 7.28 16.51
C ALA A 74 0.39 8.21 16.32
N LYS A 75 0.38 9.40 16.92
CA LYS A 75 1.55 10.30 16.90
C LYS A 75 2.73 9.78 17.75
N LYS A 76 2.45 9.04 18.82
CA LYS A 76 3.47 8.44 19.69
C LYS A 76 4.09 7.17 19.10
N HIS A 77 3.40 6.54 18.15
CA HIS A 77 3.75 5.28 17.53
C HIS A 77 4.07 5.47 16.03
N PRO A 78 5.28 5.93 15.67
CA PRO A 78 5.65 6.25 14.28
C PRO A 78 5.65 5.03 13.35
N GLU A 79 5.64 3.81 13.89
CA GLU A 79 5.44 2.57 13.16
C GLU A 79 4.02 2.45 12.55
N ILE A 80 3.05 3.19 13.09
CA ILE A 80 1.66 3.17 12.63
C ILE A 80 1.44 4.32 11.63
N ARG A 81 0.89 3.99 10.47
CA ARG A 81 0.67 4.92 9.34
C ARG A 81 -0.32 6.07 9.64
N GLY A 82 -1.01 6.02 10.79
CA GLY A 82 -1.92 7.07 11.26
C GLY A 82 -3.04 6.53 12.14
N TYR A 83 -3.87 7.43 12.67
CA TYR A 83 -4.95 7.07 13.60
C TYR A 83 -6.05 6.23 12.94
N GLN A 84 -6.29 6.39 11.63
CA GLN A 84 -7.25 5.57 10.88
C GLN A 84 -6.80 4.09 10.82
N THR A 85 -5.50 3.86 10.63
CA THR A 85 -4.93 2.50 10.62
C THR A 85 -5.08 1.85 11.99
N LEU A 86 -4.77 2.58 13.06
CA LEU A 86 -4.94 2.10 14.43
C LEU A 86 -6.41 1.77 14.76
N ILE A 87 -7.36 2.62 14.36
CA ILE A 87 -8.79 2.35 14.52
C ILE A 87 -9.17 1.05 13.81
N ASN A 88 -8.72 0.87 12.57
CA ASN A 88 -9.02 -0.34 11.80
C ASN A 88 -8.44 -1.62 12.46
N ASP A 89 -7.22 -1.55 12.99
CA ASP A 89 -6.59 -2.69 13.67
C ASP A 89 -7.33 -3.08 14.96
N VAL A 90 -7.81 -2.10 15.72
CA VAL A 90 -8.64 -2.33 16.91
C VAL A 90 -9.97 -3.00 16.52
N LEU A 91 -10.67 -2.46 15.51
CA LEU A 91 -11.92 -3.04 15.02
C LEU A 91 -11.73 -4.48 14.53
N ARG A 92 -10.66 -4.74 13.78
CA ARG A 92 -10.31 -6.09 13.31
C ARG A 92 -10.07 -7.05 14.48
N THR A 93 -9.30 -6.61 15.47
CA THR A 93 -9.00 -7.42 16.66
C THR A 93 -10.28 -7.79 17.42
N TYR A 94 -11.19 -6.83 17.58
CA TYR A 94 -12.50 -7.05 18.20
C TYR A 94 -13.35 -8.07 17.43
N VAL A 95 -13.46 -7.92 16.10
CA VAL A 95 -14.22 -8.85 15.24
C VAL A 95 -13.65 -10.26 15.31
N THR A 96 -12.32 -10.41 15.22
CA THR A 96 -11.64 -11.72 15.33
C THR A 96 -11.93 -12.37 16.68
N HIS A 97 -11.79 -11.61 17.77
CA HIS A 97 -12.07 -12.12 19.11
C HIS A 97 -13.53 -12.57 19.27
N GLN A 98 -14.48 -11.81 18.74
CA GLN A 98 -15.91 -12.16 18.80
C GLN A 98 -16.23 -13.40 17.96
N THR A 99 -15.61 -13.52 16.78
CA THR A 99 -15.81 -14.66 15.88
C THR A 99 -15.28 -15.96 16.50
N ASN A 100 -14.09 -15.91 17.12
CA ASN A 100 -13.50 -17.07 17.79
C ASN A 100 -14.36 -17.54 18.98
N LYS A 101 -14.86 -16.61 19.79
CA LYS A 101 -15.77 -16.93 20.91
C LYS A 101 -17.06 -17.61 20.46
N ASN A 102 -17.60 -17.19 19.31
CA ASN A 102 -18.81 -17.79 18.73
C ASN A 102 -18.54 -19.19 18.14
N ASN A 103 -17.35 -19.42 17.59
CA ASN A 103 -16.95 -20.74 17.08
C ASN A 103 -16.69 -21.76 18.20
N ASP A 104 -16.16 -21.33 19.34
CA ASP A 104 -15.98 -22.18 20.52
C ASP A 104 -17.31 -22.59 21.17
N SER A 105 -18.36 -21.75 21.04
CA SER A 105 -19.69 -22.06 21.59
C SER A 105 -20.55 -22.96 20.68
N GLN A 106 -20.13 -23.22 19.43
CA GLN A 106 -20.77 -24.22 18.56
C GLN A 106 -20.14 -25.61 18.63
N GLN A 107 -19.02 -25.80 19.32
CA GLN A 107 -18.36 -27.10 19.47
C GLN A 107 -18.84 -27.93 20.68
N PHE A 108 -19.77 -27.41 21.49
CA PHE A 108 -20.33 -28.12 22.66
C PHE A 108 -21.77 -28.61 22.48
N LEU A 109 -22.29 -28.68 21.24
CA LEU A 109 -23.66 -29.12 20.92
C LEU A 109 -23.71 -30.24 19.87
N THR A 110 -22.79 -31.20 19.91
CA THR A 110 -22.89 -32.49 19.18
C THR A 110 -22.28 -33.59 20.05
#